data_AF-A0A974D404-F1
#
_entry.id   AF-A0A974D404-F1
#
_cell.length_a   1.000
_cell.length_b   1.000
_cell.length_c   1.000
_cell.angle_alpha   90.00
_cell.angle_beta   90.00
_cell.angle_gamma   90.00
#
_symmetry.space_group_name_H-M   'P 1'
#
loop_
_entity.id
_entity.type
_entity.pdbx_description
1 polymer ?
#
loop_
_entity_poly.entity_id
_entity_poly.type
_entity_poly.pdbx_seq_one_letter_code
_entity_poly.pdbx_strand_id
1 'polypeptide(L)'
;MGDGRTISLPESDKILQYSSEIRMSPTSLLSSHSHSAANTLSGIVYNFCTEDNIEQCITYIDQELRTIGFPTVQAVSKNGDGRKLHLVSIVNCIHELLQRNSQNMRSKEEVETQLLKINGDLEHLQSIYQRQKDQMEATRRENCALQERDRQMQCKNRNLLQLLKNEKEEVQKLQNIIASRSTQFNHSVKRKEREYNKLKERLYQLVMDKRDKKISIDVLNYVGRADGKRTSWRTGKTDAKNEEEMYKVLLNDYEQRQKQLMVENAELKKVLQQMKKEMISILSQRKTKEKLDDSIGPVASDIEEDLADSSKENLSELSCEAVREQLVSSIRQQWRILKSHMEKLDNQATPDENGMIARGDHEQELGKLINEIQQCKETIKIQQQLLKQQFSVPRDDTSTLLQDCYLLEDKERLQEEWKLFNEQKKNFEKERRNFTEAAIRLGHEQDHCRLHSRTHDRHLASSGDHYQRPRKTLPITPSSKHSLTQRESVAWRDSSISPNGTDF
;
A
#
# COMPACT_ATOMS: atom_id res chain seq x y z
N MET A 1 19.85 -13.12 42.05
CA MET A 1 21.17 -13.78 41.90
C MET A 1 21.34 -14.09 40.42
N GLY A 2 22.30 -13.45 39.76
CA GLY A 2 22.65 -13.68 38.35
C GLY A 2 22.49 -12.43 37.49
N ASP A 3 23.61 -11.81 37.16
CA ASP A 3 23.77 -10.45 36.61
C ASP A 3 23.09 -10.18 35.27
N GLY A 4 22.45 -9.02 35.18
CA GLY A 4 22.02 -8.42 33.92
C GLY A 4 23.20 -7.81 33.18
N ARG A 5 23.57 -8.40 32.04
CA ARG A 5 24.35 -7.70 30.99
C ARG A 5 23.38 -7.21 29.92
N THR A 6 23.02 -5.94 30.02
CA THR A 6 22.52 -5.12 28.92
C THR A 6 23.56 -5.13 27.79
N ILE A 7 23.24 -5.78 26.68
CA ILE A 7 23.94 -5.56 25.41
C ILE A 7 23.18 -4.44 24.69
N SER A 8 23.70 -3.23 24.83
CA SER A 8 23.36 -2.11 23.96
C SER A 8 23.84 -2.43 22.54
N LEU A 9 22.91 -2.62 21.59
CA LEU A 9 23.23 -2.54 20.17
C LEU A 9 23.71 -1.11 19.87
N PRO A 10 24.85 -0.92 19.17
CA PRO A 10 25.27 0.41 18.78
C PRO A 10 24.38 0.93 17.65
N GLU A 11 24.04 2.22 17.76
CA GLU A 11 23.43 3.03 16.70
C GLU A 11 24.09 2.79 15.35
N SER A 12 23.27 2.60 14.32
CA SER A 12 23.68 2.42 12.93
C SER A 12 24.27 3.69 12.27
N ASP A 13 24.62 4.70 13.07
CA ASP A 13 25.14 5.99 12.60
C ASP A 13 26.66 5.97 12.28
N LYS A 14 27.36 4.84 12.49
CA LYS A 14 28.82 4.74 12.30
C LYS A 14 29.29 4.01 11.03
N ILE A 15 28.40 3.48 10.20
CA ILE A 15 28.81 2.76 8.97
C ILE A 15 29.03 3.72 7.77
N LEU A 16 28.68 5.01 7.91
CA LEU A 16 28.91 6.01 6.86
C LEU A 16 30.25 6.77 6.96
N GLN A 17 31.13 6.42 7.91
CA GLN A 17 32.36 7.20 8.18
C GLN A 17 33.65 6.60 7.61
N TYR A 18 33.56 5.48 6.87
CA TYR A 18 34.69 4.84 6.19
C TYR A 18 34.40 4.61 4.70
N SER A 19 33.84 5.61 4.01
CA SER A 19 34.19 5.82 2.61
C SER A 19 35.19 6.95 2.59
N SER A 20 36.46 6.60 2.73
CA SER A 20 37.57 7.50 2.49
C SER A 20 37.25 8.27 1.21
N GLU A 21 37.12 9.59 1.33
CA GLU A 21 37.22 10.48 0.18
C GLU A 21 38.60 10.20 -0.45
N ILE A 22 38.66 9.27 -1.39
CA ILE A 22 39.66 9.35 -2.44
C ILE A 22 39.19 10.53 -3.28
N ARG A 23 39.48 11.75 -2.78
CA ARG A 23 39.69 12.89 -3.65
C ARG A 23 40.84 12.48 -4.54
N MET A 24 40.52 11.84 -5.66
CA MET A 24 41.33 12.01 -6.86
C MET A 24 41.20 13.51 -7.13
N SER A 25 42.18 14.26 -6.63
CA SER A 25 42.43 15.63 -7.07
C SER A 25 42.22 15.64 -8.59
N PRO A 26 41.53 16.63 -9.16
CA PRO A 26 41.56 16.79 -10.60
C PRO A 26 43.04 16.95 -10.90
N THR A 27 43.66 15.94 -11.50
CA THR A 27 45.04 16.02 -11.95
C THR A 27 45.02 17.21 -12.88
N SER A 28 45.51 18.33 -12.34
CA SER A 28 45.64 19.59 -13.03
C SER A 28 46.16 19.25 -14.39
N LEU A 29 45.38 19.61 -15.39
CA LEU A 29 45.72 19.64 -16.80
C LEU A 29 47.24 19.78 -16.94
N LEU A 30 47.95 18.66 -17.00
CA LEU A 30 49.19 18.60 -17.73
C LEU A 30 48.73 18.60 -19.18
N SER A 31 48.25 19.77 -19.60
CA SER A 31 48.64 20.33 -20.87
C SER A 31 50.16 20.49 -20.80
N SER A 32 50.88 19.36 -20.78
CA SER A 32 52.09 19.27 -21.57
C SER A 32 51.62 19.68 -22.96
N HIS A 33 51.85 20.95 -23.26
CA HIS A 33 51.95 21.44 -24.62
C HIS A 33 52.97 20.52 -25.28
N SER A 34 52.51 19.38 -25.78
CA SER A 34 53.13 18.65 -26.84
C SER A 34 53.01 19.60 -28.01
N HIS A 35 53.95 20.56 -28.08
CA HIS A 35 54.33 21.14 -29.33
C HIS A 35 54.87 19.97 -30.15
N SER A 36 53.93 19.29 -30.83
CA SER A 36 54.18 18.56 -32.05
C SER A 36 54.73 19.60 -33.02
N ALA A 37 56.02 19.90 -32.90
CA ALA A 37 56.81 20.53 -33.93
C ALA A 37 57.25 19.43 -34.90
N ALA A 38 56.27 18.76 -35.50
CA ALA A 38 56.49 18.03 -36.73
C ALA A 38 55.74 18.80 -37.83
N ASN A 39 56.54 19.40 -38.70
CA ASN A 39 56.20 19.97 -40.01
C ASN A 39 55.81 21.46 -40.07
N THR A 40 56.77 22.31 -39.70
CA THR A 40 56.98 23.59 -40.40
C THR A 40 58.48 23.81 -40.69
N LEU A 41 59.09 22.89 -41.45
CA LEU A 41 60.32 23.19 -42.18
C LEU A 41 59.93 23.58 -43.61
N SER A 42 59.41 24.79 -43.74
CA SER A 42 59.48 25.53 -45.00
C SER A 42 59.49 27.01 -44.64
N GLY A 43 60.68 27.62 -44.60
CA GLY A 43 60.74 29.07 -44.45
C GLY A 43 62.11 29.68 -44.21
N ILE A 44 62.93 29.13 -43.30
CA ILE A 44 64.20 29.78 -42.95
C ILE A 44 65.30 28.74 -42.79
N VAL A 45 66.13 28.60 -43.83
CA VAL A 45 67.40 27.87 -43.74
C VAL A 45 68.37 28.77 -42.98
N TYR A 46 68.42 28.63 -41.66
CA TYR A 46 69.58 29.13 -40.92
C TYR A 46 70.76 28.21 -41.23
N ASN A 47 71.73 28.71 -41.99
CA ASN A 47 72.95 27.97 -42.28
C ASN A 47 73.77 27.83 -41.00
N PHE A 48 73.70 26.66 -40.37
CA PHE A 48 74.48 26.31 -39.18
C PHE A 48 76.00 26.45 -39.42
N CYS A 49 76.47 26.16 -40.64
CA CYS A 49 77.86 26.25 -41.05
C CYS A 49 78.00 27.24 -42.22
N THR A 50 79.00 28.11 -42.12
CA THR A 50 79.40 29.13 -43.10
C THR A 50 80.93 29.09 -43.24
N GLU A 51 81.49 29.68 -44.30
CA GLU A 51 82.94 29.65 -44.53
C GLU A 51 83.74 30.25 -43.36
N ASP A 52 83.18 31.24 -42.67
CA ASP A 52 83.84 31.95 -41.57
C ASP A 52 83.86 31.18 -40.23
N ASN A 53 82.96 30.20 -40.04
CA ASN A 53 82.79 29.48 -38.77
C ASN A 53 83.02 27.96 -38.86
N ILE A 54 83.49 27.46 -40.00
CA ILE A 54 83.60 26.02 -40.28
C ILE A 54 84.44 25.24 -39.24
N GLU A 55 85.58 25.77 -38.81
CA GLU A 55 86.45 25.11 -37.81
C GLU A 55 85.78 25.02 -36.42
N GLN A 56 85.01 26.04 -36.07
CA GLN A 56 84.25 26.09 -34.82
C GLN A 56 83.07 25.12 -34.87
N CYS A 57 82.35 25.07 -36.01
CA CYS A 57 81.26 24.12 -36.25
C CYS A 57 81.74 22.67 -36.25
N ILE A 58 82.90 22.37 -36.84
CA ILE A 58 83.48 21.02 -36.82
C ILE A 58 83.84 20.63 -35.38
N THR A 59 84.47 21.53 -34.63
CA THR A 59 84.86 21.25 -33.23
C THR A 59 83.62 21.03 -32.35
N TYR A 60 82.57 21.83 -32.56
CA TYR A 60 81.29 21.68 -31.87
C TYR A 60 80.61 20.34 -32.22
N ILE A 61 80.47 20.01 -33.51
CA ILE A 61 79.89 18.73 -33.95
C ILE A 61 80.69 17.55 -33.40
N ASP A 62 82.02 17.59 -33.47
CA ASP A 62 82.87 16.51 -32.94
C ASP A 62 82.70 16.35 -31.42
N GLN A 63 82.49 17.44 -30.68
CA GLN A 63 82.19 17.40 -29.25
C GLN A 63 80.79 16.83 -28.95
N GLU A 64 79.76 17.27 -29.68
CA GLU A 64 78.39 16.74 -29.55
C GLU A 64 78.31 15.26 -29.90
N LEU A 65 78.93 14.85 -31.01
CA LEU A 65 79.04 13.46 -31.43
C LEU A 65 79.69 12.60 -30.35
N ARG A 66 80.81 13.05 -29.77
CA ARG A 66 81.46 12.34 -28.65
C ARG A 66 80.56 12.24 -27.43
N THR A 67 79.78 13.27 -27.13
CA THR A 67 78.84 13.30 -25.99
C THR A 67 77.72 12.28 -26.16
N ILE A 68 77.28 12.05 -27.40
CA ILE A 68 76.25 11.06 -27.76
C ILE A 68 76.85 9.64 -27.93
N GLY A 69 78.18 9.52 -27.87
CA GLY A 69 78.94 8.26 -27.86
C GLY A 69 79.64 7.89 -29.18
N PHE A 70 79.75 8.81 -30.14
CA PHE A 70 80.38 8.56 -31.44
C PHE A 70 81.90 8.80 -31.42
N PRO A 71 82.67 8.09 -32.27
CA PRO A 71 84.10 8.30 -32.42
C PRO A 71 84.42 9.64 -33.09
N THR A 72 85.61 10.16 -32.79
CA THR A 72 86.09 11.43 -33.33
C THR A 72 86.16 11.42 -34.87
N VAL A 73 85.66 12.50 -35.47
CA VAL A 73 85.69 12.72 -36.93
C VAL A 73 86.97 13.41 -37.41
N GLN A 74 87.79 13.91 -36.49
CA GLN A 74 89.12 14.50 -36.73
C GLN A 74 90.26 13.48 -36.52
N ALA A 75 91.07 13.23 -37.55
CA ALA A 75 92.33 12.49 -37.42
C ALA A 75 93.51 13.43 -37.16
N VAL A 76 94.42 13.03 -36.29
CA VAL A 76 95.69 13.73 -36.08
C VAL A 76 96.65 13.37 -37.22
N SER A 77 97.06 14.37 -38.00
CA SER A 77 98.04 14.19 -39.08
C SER A 77 99.40 13.80 -38.50
N LYS A 78 100.00 12.69 -38.98
CA LYS A 78 101.30 12.19 -38.50
C LYS A 78 102.49 13.14 -38.79
N ASN A 79 102.28 14.19 -39.59
CA ASN A 79 103.33 15.07 -40.09
C ASN A 79 103.28 16.51 -39.51
N GLY A 80 102.64 16.74 -38.36
CA GLY A 80 102.61 18.06 -37.70
C GLY A 80 101.71 19.11 -38.35
N ASP A 81 100.97 18.73 -39.39
CA ASP A 81 100.16 19.60 -40.22
C ASP A 81 98.67 19.42 -39.89
N GLY A 82 98.22 20.08 -38.82
CA GLY A 82 96.81 20.24 -38.43
C GLY A 82 96.01 18.97 -38.10
N ARG A 83 94.80 19.15 -37.54
CA ARG A 83 93.79 18.07 -37.45
C ARG A 83 93.09 17.98 -38.81
N LYS A 84 93.05 16.81 -39.45
CA LYS A 84 92.39 16.61 -40.76
C LYS A 84 91.13 15.78 -40.58
N LEU A 85 90.07 16.11 -41.31
CA LEU A 85 88.81 15.35 -41.29
C LEU A 85 89.01 13.94 -41.84
N HIS A 86 88.53 12.93 -41.11
CA HIS A 86 88.55 11.54 -41.56
C HIS A 86 87.20 11.19 -42.21
N LEU A 87 87.16 11.26 -43.55
CA LEU A 87 85.92 11.10 -44.34
C LEU A 87 85.17 9.80 -44.02
N VAL A 88 85.89 8.68 -43.85
CA VAL A 88 85.27 7.39 -43.53
C VAL A 88 84.61 7.41 -42.15
N SER A 89 85.24 8.04 -41.15
CA SER A 89 84.63 8.20 -39.81
C SER A 89 83.36 9.05 -39.90
N ILE A 90 83.38 10.11 -40.71
CA ILE A 90 82.23 11.00 -40.91
C ILE A 90 81.08 10.25 -41.57
N VAL A 91 81.33 9.52 -42.66
CA VAL A 91 80.28 8.78 -43.37
C VAL A 91 79.67 7.69 -42.48
N ASN A 92 80.49 6.96 -41.72
CA ASN A 92 79.98 5.96 -40.77
C ASN A 92 79.21 6.61 -39.62
N CYS A 93 79.67 7.74 -39.07
CA CYS A 93 78.93 8.50 -38.06
C CYS A 93 77.58 8.97 -38.58
N ILE A 94 77.51 9.47 -39.82
CA ILE A 94 76.25 9.88 -40.46
C ILE A 94 75.33 8.67 -40.64
N HIS A 95 75.86 7.53 -41.08
CA HIS A 95 75.07 6.30 -41.25
C HIS A 95 74.47 5.84 -39.92
N GLU A 96 75.28 5.76 -38.86
CA GLU A 96 74.82 5.37 -37.52
C GLU A 96 73.85 6.40 -36.93
N LEU A 97 74.06 7.70 -37.14
CA LEU A 97 73.11 8.75 -36.75
C LEU A 97 71.75 8.59 -37.45
N LEU A 98 71.75 8.33 -38.76
CA LEU A 98 70.53 8.10 -39.52
C LEU A 98 69.81 6.83 -39.06
N GLN A 99 70.56 5.76 -38.76
CA GLN A 99 70.01 4.52 -38.25
C GLN A 99 69.41 4.70 -36.86
N ARG A 100 70.12 5.38 -35.96
CA ARG A 100 69.67 5.71 -34.60
C ARG A 100 68.47 6.64 -34.61
N ASN A 101 68.45 7.63 -35.50
CA ASN A 101 67.30 8.50 -35.70
C ASN A 101 66.07 7.71 -36.17
N SER A 102 66.24 6.82 -37.16
CA SER A 102 65.16 5.96 -37.64
C SER A 102 64.66 4.97 -36.58
N GLN A 103 65.54 4.49 -35.70
CA GLN A 103 65.15 3.66 -34.56
C GLN A 103 64.43 4.47 -33.49
N ASN A 104 64.91 5.68 -33.17
CA ASN A 104 64.27 6.59 -32.21
C ASN A 104 62.86 6.98 -32.67
N MET A 105 62.69 7.30 -33.95
CA MET A 105 61.36 7.58 -34.53
C MET A 105 60.41 6.40 -34.36
N ARG A 106 60.86 5.17 -34.64
CA ARG A 106 60.05 3.96 -34.41
C ARG A 106 59.70 3.74 -32.94
N SER A 107 60.65 3.92 -32.03
CA SER A 107 60.38 3.81 -30.58
C SER A 107 59.43 4.90 -30.09
N LYS A 108 59.52 6.11 -30.63
CA LYS A 108 58.61 7.22 -30.33
C LYS A 108 57.19 6.89 -30.81
N GLU A 109 57.03 6.45 -32.05
CA GLU A 109 55.74 6.02 -32.62
C GLU A 109 55.11 4.88 -31.79
N GLU A 110 55.93 3.92 -31.32
CA GLU A 110 55.47 2.83 -30.46
C GLU A 110 54.95 3.35 -29.11
N VAL A 111 55.68 4.26 -28.46
CA VAL A 111 55.23 4.88 -27.20
C VAL A 111 53.98 5.74 -27.40
N GLU A 112 53.88 6.50 -28.48
CA GLU A 112 52.68 7.28 -28.82
C GLU A 112 51.46 6.38 -29.02
N THR A 113 51.64 5.25 -29.72
CA THR A 113 50.58 4.25 -29.91
C THR A 113 50.15 3.62 -28.58
N GLN A 114 51.10 3.30 -27.69
CA GLN A 114 50.81 2.80 -26.36
C GLN A 114 50.07 3.84 -25.51
N LEU A 115 50.43 5.12 -25.61
CA LEU A 115 49.76 6.21 -24.90
C LEU A 115 48.31 6.34 -25.35
N LEU A 116 48.05 6.31 -26.66
CA LEU A 116 46.68 6.33 -27.21
C LEU A 116 45.86 5.15 -26.70
N LYS A 117 46.45 3.95 -26.63
CA LYS A 117 45.79 2.75 -26.09
C LYS A 117 45.44 2.92 -24.61
N ILE A 118 46.39 3.33 -23.78
CA ILE A 118 46.18 3.55 -22.34
C ILE A 118 45.14 4.63 -22.10
N ASN A 119 45.13 5.70 -22.91
CA ASN A 119 44.12 6.75 -22.81
C ASN A 119 42.72 6.21 -23.12
N GLY A 120 42.57 5.40 -24.17
CA GLY A 120 41.30 4.74 -24.49
C GLY A 120 40.82 3.79 -23.38
N ASP A 121 41.73 3.01 -22.80
CA ASP A 121 41.43 2.12 -21.66
C ASP A 121 40.98 2.92 -20.43
N LEU A 122 41.62 4.07 -20.16
CA LEU A 122 41.27 4.96 -19.05
C LEU A 122 39.88 5.57 -19.23
N GLU A 123 39.57 6.09 -20.42
CA GLU A 123 38.24 6.63 -20.75
C GLU A 123 37.14 5.57 -20.61
N HIS A 124 37.43 4.34 -21.06
CA HIS A 124 36.51 3.22 -20.92
C HIS A 124 36.25 2.86 -19.45
N LEU A 125 37.32 2.74 -18.64
CA LEU A 125 37.21 2.50 -17.20
C LEU A 125 36.44 3.61 -16.49
N GLN A 126 36.70 4.87 -16.84
CA GLN A 126 35.98 6.02 -16.29
C GLN A 126 34.48 5.98 -16.63
N SER A 127 34.13 5.58 -17.86
CA SER A 127 32.73 5.40 -18.27
C SER A 127 32.02 4.27 -17.48
N ILE A 128 32.69 3.13 -17.30
CA ILE A 128 32.16 2.01 -16.50
C ILE A 128 31.99 2.44 -15.04
N TYR A 129 33.00 3.09 -14.47
CA TYR A 129 32.95 3.60 -13.10
C TYR A 129 31.76 4.55 -12.89
N GLN A 130 31.56 5.50 -13.80
CA GLN A 130 30.43 6.43 -13.71
C GLN A 130 29.08 5.70 -13.79
N ARG A 131 28.93 4.74 -14.71
CA ARG A 131 27.71 3.93 -14.82
C ARG A 131 27.42 3.13 -13.56
N GLN A 132 28.44 2.50 -12.98
CA GLN A 132 28.31 1.74 -11.73
C GLN A 132 27.95 2.66 -10.55
N LYS A 133 28.54 3.86 -10.50
CA LYS A 133 28.20 4.88 -9.51
C LYS A 133 26.73 5.30 -9.62
N ASP A 134 26.24 5.57 -10.84
CA ASP A 134 24.86 5.96 -11.06
C ASP A 134 23.88 4.83 -10.66
N GLN A 135 24.24 3.57 -10.92
CA GLN A 135 23.46 2.41 -10.52
C GLN A 135 23.43 2.23 -8.99
N MET A 136 24.56 2.47 -8.31
CA MET A 136 24.65 2.46 -6.85
C MET A 136 23.78 3.57 -6.24
N GLU A 137 23.81 4.77 -6.80
CA GLU A 137 22.96 5.87 -6.33
C GLU A 137 21.47 5.61 -6.60
N ALA A 138 21.13 4.98 -7.73
CA ALA A 138 19.76 4.60 -8.05
C ALA A 138 19.22 3.55 -7.06
N THR A 139 19.98 2.48 -6.83
CA THR A 139 19.61 1.42 -5.86
C THR A 139 19.56 1.97 -4.43
N ARG A 140 20.45 2.89 -4.05
CA ARG A 140 20.38 3.60 -2.76
C ARG A 140 19.09 4.40 -2.62
N ARG A 141 18.67 5.15 -3.65
CA ARG A 141 17.41 5.90 -3.64
C ARG A 141 16.19 4.98 -3.53
N GLU A 142 16.19 3.87 -4.26
CA GLU A 142 15.14 2.86 -4.16
C GLU A 142 15.05 2.23 -2.77
N ASN A 143 16.20 1.90 -2.17
CA ASN A 143 16.26 1.35 -0.82
C ASN A 143 15.66 2.32 0.21
N CYS A 144 16.00 3.61 0.14
CA CYS A 144 15.40 4.62 1.01
C CYS A 144 13.86 4.71 0.85
N ALA A 145 13.36 4.60 -0.39
CA ALA A 145 11.91 4.60 -0.64
C ALA A 145 11.22 3.36 -0.07
N LEU A 146 11.84 2.18 -0.20
CA LEU A 146 11.35 0.93 0.38
C LEU A 146 11.36 0.97 1.91
N GLN A 147 12.43 1.50 2.52
CA GLN A 147 12.53 1.68 3.97
C GLN A 147 11.42 2.58 4.53
N GLU A 148 11.13 3.70 3.86
CA GLU A 148 10.04 4.58 4.31
C GLU A 148 8.66 3.91 4.14
N ARG A 149 8.45 3.15 3.07
CA ARG A 149 7.22 2.36 2.89
C ARG A 149 7.07 1.31 3.99
N ASP A 150 8.13 0.61 4.34
CA ASP A 150 8.13 -0.37 5.43
C ASP A 150 7.82 0.31 6.76
N ARG A 151 8.47 1.43 7.08
CA ARG A 151 8.18 2.23 8.29
C ARG A 151 6.71 2.63 8.38
N GLN A 152 6.11 3.08 7.28
CA GLN A 152 4.68 3.42 7.24
C GLN A 152 3.78 2.20 7.48
N MET A 153 4.10 1.05 6.90
CA MET A 153 3.35 -0.18 7.11
C MET A 153 3.50 -0.69 8.55
N GLN A 154 4.68 -0.60 9.15
CA GLN A 154 4.90 -0.90 10.55
C GLN A 154 4.07 0.00 11.46
N CYS A 155 4.02 1.31 11.21
CA CYS A 155 3.15 2.24 11.95
C CYS A 155 1.67 1.87 11.83
N LYS A 156 1.19 1.54 10.63
CA LYS A 156 -0.20 1.08 10.40
C LYS A 156 -0.49 -0.21 11.17
N ASN A 157 0.44 -1.17 11.14
CA ASN A 157 0.28 -2.44 11.85
C ASN A 157 0.21 -2.23 13.37
N ARG A 158 1.10 -1.40 13.94
CA ARG A 158 1.05 -1.02 15.36
C ARG A 158 -0.28 -0.39 15.74
N ASN A 159 -0.82 0.51 14.90
CA ASN A 159 -2.13 1.12 15.14
C ASN A 159 -3.27 0.09 15.11
N LEU A 160 -3.27 -0.82 14.13
CA LEU A 160 -4.26 -1.89 14.03
C LEU A 160 -4.19 -2.85 15.22
N LEU A 161 -2.99 -3.20 15.69
CA LEU A 161 -2.79 -4.02 16.88
C LEU A 161 -3.36 -3.32 18.12
N GLN A 162 -3.17 -2.01 18.25
CA GLN A 162 -3.74 -1.24 19.36
C GLN A 162 -5.27 -1.20 19.30
N LEU A 163 -5.85 -0.98 18.11
CA LEU A 163 -7.30 -1.03 17.92
C LEU A 163 -7.87 -2.42 18.28
N LEU A 164 -7.24 -3.48 17.78
CA LEU A 164 -7.64 -4.85 18.10
C LEU A 164 -7.58 -5.13 19.61
N LYS A 165 -6.56 -4.62 20.30
CA LYS A 165 -6.46 -4.73 21.76
C LYS A 165 -7.62 -4.02 22.45
N ASN A 166 -7.93 -2.79 22.04
CA ASN A 166 -9.04 -2.02 22.61
C ASN A 166 -10.39 -2.74 22.40
N GLU A 167 -10.64 -3.25 21.20
CA GLU A 167 -11.87 -4.00 20.89
C GLU A 167 -11.98 -5.28 21.73
N LYS A 168 -10.87 -6.01 21.93
CA LYS A 168 -10.85 -7.18 22.83
C LYS A 168 -11.20 -6.81 24.27
N GLU A 169 -10.69 -5.69 24.77
CA GLU A 169 -11.01 -5.19 26.11
C GLU A 169 -12.49 -4.79 26.23
N GLU A 170 -13.08 -4.15 25.20
CA GLU A 170 -14.51 -3.82 25.17
C GLU A 170 -15.40 -5.06 25.11
N VAL A 171 -15.07 -6.04 24.27
CA VAL A 171 -15.77 -7.33 24.22
C VAL A 171 -15.74 -8.00 25.60
N GLN A 172 -14.59 -8.03 26.27
CA GLN A 172 -14.47 -8.60 27.61
C GLN A 172 -15.33 -7.86 28.64
N LYS A 173 -15.37 -6.51 28.59
CA LYS A 173 -16.25 -5.70 29.45
C LYS A 173 -17.72 -6.04 29.22
N LEU A 174 -18.16 -6.09 27.96
CA LEU A 174 -19.54 -6.42 27.59
C LEU A 174 -19.92 -7.84 28.03
N GLN A 175 -19.01 -8.80 27.86
CA GLN A 175 -19.21 -10.18 28.31
C GLN A 175 -19.40 -10.24 29.83
N ASN A 176 -18.61 -9.48 30.60
CA ASN A 176 -18.76 -9.37 32.05
C ASN A 176 -20.12 -8.75 32.43
N ILE A 177 -20.56 -7.71 31.71
CA ILE A 177 -21.88 -7.10 31.91
C ILE A 177 -23.00 -8.11 31.64
N ILE A 178 -22.95 -8.84 30.52
CA ILE A 178 -23.93 -9.86 30.16
C ILE A 178 -23.98 -10.96 31.23
N ALA A 179 -22.83 -11.45 31.67
CA ALA A 179 -22.75 -12.45 32.73
C ALA A 179 -23.39 -11.95 34.03
N SER A 180 -23.05 -10.72 34.46
CA SER A 180 -23.63 -10.11 35.66
C SER A 180 -25.15 -9.89 35.54
N ARG A 181 -25.65 -9.55 34.34
CA ARG A 181 -27.08 -9.37 34.10
C ARG A 181 -27.82 -10.70 34.11
N SER A 182 -27.21 -11.75 33.56
CA SER A 182 -27.75 -13.11 33.60
C SER A 182 -27.89 -13.61 35.04
N THR A 183 -26.89 -13.38 35.90
CA THR A 183 -27.00 -13.77 37.32
C THR A 183 -28.09 -12.98 38.04
N GLN A 184 -28.17 -11.65 37.84
CA GLN A 184 -29.25 -10.83 38.40
C GLN A 184 -30.64 -11.28 37.95
N PHE A 185 -30.82 -11.56 36.66
CA PHE A 185 -32.08 -12.05 36.13
C PHE A 185 -32.46 -13.40 36.75
N ASN A 186 -31.52 -14.34 36.84
CA ASN A 186 -31.73 -15.63 37.50
C ASN A 186 -32.16 -15.47 38.96
N HIS A 187 -31.54 -14.56 39.72
CA HIS A 187 -31.96 -14.27 41.10
C HIS A 187 -33.38 -13.71 41.17
N SER A 188 -33.75 -12.80 40.26
CA SER A 188 -35.10 -12.23 40.17
C SER A 188 -36.16 -13.28 39.84
N VAL A 189 -35.88 -14.14 38.85
CA VAL A 189 -36.76 -15.26 38.47
C VAL A 189 -36.95 -16.21 39.63
N LYS A 190 -35.87 -16.67 40.28
CA LYS A 190 -35.96 -17.55 41.46
C LYS A 190 -36.75 -16.91 42.60
N ARG A 191 -36.64 -15.59 42.80
CA ARG A 191 -37.44 -14.87 43.80
C ARG A 191 -38.93 -14.90 43.45
N LYS A 192 -39.28 -14.56 42.20
CA LYS A 192 -40.67 -14.59 41.72
C LYS A 192 -41.26 -16.00 41.76
N GLU A 193 -40.48 -17.01 41.43
CA GLU A 193 -40.89 -18.42 41.50
C GLU A 193 -41.22 -18.83 42.95
N ARG A 194 -40.40 -18.42 43.93
CA ARG A 194 -40.71 -18.65 45.35
C ARG A 194 -41.98 -17.93 45.80
N GLU A 195 -42.20 -16.68 45.36
CA GLU A 195 -43.42 -15.92 45.69
C GLU A 195 -44.66 -16.54 45.03
N TYR A 196 -44.53 -17.01 43.80
CA TYR A 196 -45.58 -17.75 43.09
C TYR A 196 -45.93 -19.06 43.80
N ASN A 197 -44.92 -19.84 44.21
CA ASN A 197 -45.16 -21.09 44.95
C ASN A 197 -45.87 -20.83 46.28
N LYS A 198 -45.47 -19.80 47.05
CA LYS A 198 -46.19 -19.39 48.27
C LYS A 198 -47.65 -19.00 48.00
N LEU A 199 -47.91 -18.27 46.90
CA LEU A 199 -49.26 -17.88 46.53
C LEU A 199 -50.10 -19.10 46.11
N LYS A 200 -49.49 -20.01 45.35
CA LYS A 200 -50.08 -21.27 44.92
C LYS A 200 -50.46 -22.13 46.13
N GLU A 201 -49.58 -22.29 47.11
CA GLU A 201 -49.85 -22.98 48.38
C GLU A 201 -51.03 -22.34 49.14
N ARG A 202 -51.04 -21.01 49.31
CA ARG A 202 -52.17 -20.30 49.94
C ARG A 202 -53.49 -20.52 49.20
N LEU A 203 -53.46 -20.52 47.87
CA LEU A 203 -54.66 -20.76 47.07
C LEU A 203 -55.15 -22.20 47.25
N TYR A 204 -54.25 -23.19 47.22
CA TYR A 204 -54.61 -24.57 47.49
C TYR A 204 -55.23 -24.72 48.88
N GLN A 205 -54.62 -24.11 49.91
CA GLN A 205 -55.18 -24.12 51.26
C GLN A 205 -56.60 -23.52 51.29
N LEU A 206 -56.81 -22.36 50.67
CA LEU A 206 -58.14 -21.73 50.57
C LEU A 206 -59.16 -22.57 49.82
N VAL A 207 -58.74 -23.34 48.81
CA VAL A 207 -59.64 -24.23 48.06
C VAL A 207 -59.96 -25.48 48.86
N MET A 208 -59.00 -26.04 49.60
CA MET A 208 -59.21 -27.20 50.47
C MET A 208 -60.07 -26.84 51.69
N ASP A 209 -59.79 -25.73 52.38
CA ASP A 209 -60.58 -25.25 53.52
C ASP A 209 -62.05 -24.95 53.16
N LYS A 210 -62.35 -24.70 51.88
CA LYS A 210 -63.70 -24.48 51.34
C LYS A 210 -64.46 -25.75 50.95
N ARG A 211 -63.80 -26.91 50.85
CA ARG A 211 -64.48 -28.18 50.57
C ARG A 211 -65.11 -28.80 51.83
N ASP A 212 -64.54 -28.54 53.00
CA ASP A 212 -65.02 -29.11 54.27
C ASP A 212 -66.11 -28.26 54.96
N LYS A 213 -66.44 -27.08 54.41
CA LYS A 213 -67.52 -26.21 54.89
C LYS A 213 -68.54 -26.00 53.79
N LYS A 214 -69.73 -26.58 53.96
CA LYS A 214 -70.93 -26.41 53.10
C LYS A 214 -71.06 -24.94 52.67
N ILE A 215 -71.00 -24.69 51.36
CA ILE A 215 -71.02 -23.36 50.74
C ILE A 215 -72.40 -22.71 50.98
N SER A 216 -72.55 -21.96 52.07
CA SER A 216 -73.49 -20.84 52.15
C SER A 216 -72.70 -19.59 51.82
N ILE A 217 -73.04 -18.94 50.70
CA ILE A 217 -72.48 -17.61 50.38
C ILE A 217 -73.30 -16.61 51.19
N ASP A 218 -72.84 -16.30 52.40
CA ASP A 218 -73.22 -15.06 53.06
C ASP A 218 -72.18 -14.00 52.70
N VAL A 219 -72.55 -13.07 51.82
CA VAL A 219 -71.75 -11.88 51.52
C VAL A 219 -71.90 -10.91 52.70
N LEU A 220 -71.23 -11.23 53.81
CA LEU A 220 -71.22 -10.41 55.01
C LEU A 220 -69.89 -9.64 55.11
N ASN A 221 -69.65 -8.79 54.11
CA ASN A 221 -68.84 -7.57 54.16
C ASN A 221 -68.55 -7.10 52.73
N TYR A 222 -69.11 -5.94 52.35
CA TYR A 222 -68.61 -5.18 51.23
C TYR A 222 -67.15 -4.79 51.55
N VAL A 223 -66.17 -5.39 50.86
CA VAL A 223 -64.79 -4.90 50.91
C VAL A 223 -64.73 -3.62 50.07
N GLY A 224 -65.22 -2.52 50.65
CA GLY A 224 -64.83 -1.19 50.27
C GLY A 224 -63.37 -1.00 50.69
N ARG A 225 -62.45 -0.97 49.74
CA ARG A 225 -61.11 -0.44 50.02
C ARG A 225 -61.27 1.00 50.51
N ALA A 226 -60.49 1.42 51.52
CA ALA A 226 -60.52 2.78 52.05
C ALA A 226 -60.18 3.89 51.02
N ASP A 227 -59.73 3.52 49.81
CA ASP A 227 -59.43 4.41 48.67
C ASP A 227 -60.43 4.27 47.49
N GLY A 228 -61.52 3.51 47.65
CA GLY A 228 -62.65 3.50 46.69
C GLY A 228 -62.38 2.99 45.26
N LYS A 229 -61.15 2.66 44.87
CA LYS A 229 -60.81 2.24 43.50
C LYS A 229 -60.60 0.74 43.38
N ARG A 230 -61.43 0.09 42.55
CA ARG A 230 -61.20 -1.27 42.02
C ARG A 230 -60.09 -1.22 40.97
N THR A 231 -59.21 -2.22 40.94
CA THR A 231 -58.49 -2.58 39.71
C THR A 231 -59.54 -2.97 38.68
N SER A 232 -59.78 -2.12 37.68
CA SER A 232 -60.71 -2.44 36.61
C SER A 232 -60.11 -3.58 35.79
N TRP A 233 -60.89 -4.63 35.56
CA TRP A 233 -60.65 -5.56 34.46
C TRP A 233 -60.50 -4.76 33.16
N ARG A 234 -59.74 -5.27 32.17
CA ARG A 234 -59.68 -4.69 30.82
C ARG A 234 -61.13 -4.49 30.34
N THR A 235 -61.59 -3.25 30.41
CA THR A 235 -62.93 -2.85 29.96
C THR A 235 -62.73 -2.06 28.68
N GLY A 236 -63.75 -1.99 27.82
CA GLY A 236 -63.65 -1.20 26.58
C GLY A 236 -63.21 0.25 26.81
N LYS A 237 -63.44 0.80 28.02
CA LYS A 237 -62.94 2.12 28.44
C LYS A 237 -61.41 2.17 28.64
N THR A 238 -60.81 1.09 29.14
CA THR A 238 -59.34 0.99 29.32
C THR A 238 -58.63 0.77 27.99
N ASP A 239 -59.20 -0.04 27.10
CA ASP A 239 -58.63 -0.26 25.76
C ASP A 239 -58.82 0.96 24.87
N ALA A 240 -59.97 1.63 24.91
CA ALA A 240 -60.17 2.92 24.23
C ALA A 240 -59.16 3.98 24.70
N LYS A 241 -58.80 4.00 25.99
CA LYS A 241 -57.77 4.91 26.52
C LYS A 241 -56.36 4.54 26.03
N ASN A 242 -56.04 3.25 25.91
CA ASN A 242 -54.77 2.81 25.35
C ASN A 242 -54.67 3.12 23.85
N GLU A 243 -55.77 2.96 23.10
CA GLU A 243 -55.88 3.35 21.69
C GLU A 243 -55.75 4.88 21.53
N GLU A 244 -56.38 5.66 22.39
CA GLU A 244 -56.24 7.12 22.43
C GLU A 244 -54.78 7.55 22.68
N GLU A 245 -54.09 6.90 23.63
CA GLU A 245 -52.66 7.13 23.88
C GLU A 245 -51.80 6.74 22.67
N MET A 246 -52.11 5.64 21.99
CA MET A 246 -51.42 5.22 20.77
C MET A 246 -51.62 6.22 19.62
N TYR A 247 -52.86 6.65 19.37
CA TYR A 247 -53.15 7.68 18.36
C TYR A 247 -52.48 9.01 18.68
N LYS A 248 -52.39 9.36 19.98
CA LYS A 248 -51.68 10.56 20.43
C LYS A 248 -50.18 10.49 20.15
N VAL A 249 -49.54 9.35 20.37
CA VAL A 249 -48.12 9.15 20.03
C VAL A 249 -47.92 9.26 18.51
N LEU A 250 -48.76 8.59 17.72
CA LEU A 250 -48.67 8.64 16.27
C LEU A 250 -48.87 10.07 15.72
N LEU A 251 -49.86 10.80 16.23
CA LEU A 251 -50.07 12.22 15.87
C LEU A 251 -48.88 13.09 16.23
N ASN A 252 -48.28 12.89 17.40
CA ASN A 252 -47.10 13.63 17.82
C ASN A 252 -45.89 13.34 16.93
N ASP A 253 -45.68 12.10 16.51
CA ASP A 253 -44.63 11.72 15.56
C ASP A 253 -44.85 12.37 14.19
N TYR A 254 -46.10 12.41 13.70
CA TYR A 254 -46.46 13.13 12.47
C TYR A 254 -46.23 14.64 12.59
N GLU A 255 -46.64 15.26 13.70
CA GLU A 255 -46.39 16.67 13.96
C GLU A 255 -44.89 16.98 14.03
N GLN A 256 -44.10 16.11 14.66
CA GLN A 256 -42.65 16.25 14.73
C GLN A 256 -42.01 16.13 13.34
N ARG A 257 -42.44 15.16 12.53
CA ARG A 257 -42.00 14.99 11.14
C ARG A 257 -42.35 16.22 10.30
N GLN A 258 -43.56 16.76 10.47
CA GLN A 258 -44.00 17.96 9.76
C GLN A 258 -43.17 19.19 10.17
N LYS A 259 -42.85 19.34 11.47
CA LYS A 259 -41.96 20.40 11.96
C LYS A 259 -40.56 20.27 11.37
N GLN A 260 -39.98 19.06 11.33
CA GLN A 260 -38.69 18.80 10.71
C GLN A 260 -38.69 19.19 9.23
N LEU A 261 -39.70 18.75 8.46
CA LEU A 261 -39.86 19.11 7.06
C LEU A 261 -40.00 20.62 6.85
N MET A 262 -40.69 21.34 7.74
CA MET A 262 -40.79 22.80 7.65
C MET A 262 -39.44 23.49 7.87
N VAL A 263 -38.63 23.01 8.80
CA VAL A 263 -37.27 23.53 9.04
C VAL A 263 -36.39 23.25 7.83
N GLU A 264 -36.37 22.02 7.32
CA GLU A 264 -35.62 21.64 6.12
C GLU A 264 -36.04 22.48 4.91
N ASN A 265 -37.34 22.70 4.70
CA ASN A 265 -37.84 23.53 3.61
C ASN A 265 -37.40 25.01 3.76
N ALA A 266 -37.36 25.52 5.00
CA ALA A 266 -36.86 26.86 5.28
C ALA A 266 -35.35 26.97 5.02
N GLU A 267 -34.57 25.96 5.37
CA GLU A 267 -33.14 25.89 5.08
C GLU A 267 -32.86 25.79 3.58
N LEU A 268 -33.58 24.94 2.86
CA LEU A 268 -33.49 24.84 1.41
C LEU A 268 -33.81 26.17 0.73
N LYS A 269 -34.84 26.89 1.21
CA LYS A 269 -35.15 28.25 0.73
C LYS A 269 -34.02 29.22 1.01
N LYS A 270 -33.37 29.16 2.19
CA LYS A 270 -32.21 30.01 2.51
C LYS A 270 -31.04 29.73 1.56
N VAL A 271 -30.70 28.46 1.34
CA VAL A 271 -29.63 28.07 0.40
C VAL A 271 -29.95 28.54 -1.01
N LEU A 272 -31.19 28.36 -1.47
CA LEU A 272 -31.60 28.83 -2.79
C LEU A 272 -31.51 30.36 -2.93
N GLN A 273 -31.91 31.12 -1.90
CA GLN A 273 -31.76 32.58 -1.90
C GLN A 273 -30.29 33.00 -1.85
N GLN A 274 -29.45 32.26 -1.12
CA GLN A 274 -28.00 32.51 -1.06
C GLN A 274 -27.35 32.27 -2.43
N MET A 275 -27.66 31.13 -3.08
CA MET A 275 -27.19 30.85 -4.43
C MET A 275 -27.67 31.92 -5.42
N LYS A 276 -28.93 32.36 -5.32
CA LYS A 276 -29.45 33.45 -6.14
C LYS A 276 -28.68 34.75 -5.90
N LYS A 277 -28.38 35.10 -4.65
CA LYS A 277 -27.62 36.30 -4.28
C LYS A 277 -26.19 36.25 -4.82
N GLU A 278 -25.53 35.11 -4.71
CA GLU A 278 -24.18 34.89 -5.25
C GLU A 278 -24.17 34.93 -6.78
N MET A 279 -25.13 34.27 -7.43
CA MET A 279 -25.28 34.32 -8.88
C MET A 279 -25.53 35.75 -9.38
N ILE A 280 -26.40 36.50 -8.71
CA ILE A 280 -26.61 37.93 -9.01
C ILE A 280 -25.32 38.71 -8.78
N SER A 281 -24.59 38.50 -7.68
CA SER A 281 -23.32 39.17 -7.37
C SER A 281 -22.26 38.94 -8.45
N ILE A 282 -22.14 37.71 -8.94
CA ILE A 282 -21.21 37.34 -10.02
C ILE A 282 -21.63 38.03 -11.33
N LEU A 283 -22.92 38.01 -11.66
CA LEU A 283 -23.45 38.64 -12.87
C LEU A 283 -23.43 40.17 -12.80
N SER A 284 -23.57 40.77 -11.62
CA SER A 284 -23.50 42.22 -11.44
C SER A 284 -22.06 42.71 -11.39
N GLN A 285 -21.10 41.95 -10.86
CA GLN A 285 -19.66 42.25 -11.00
C GLN A 285 -19.20 42.28 -12.46
N ARG A 286 -19.84 41.49 -13.34
CA ARG A 286 -19.65 41.57 -14.79
C ARG A 286 -20.20 42.88 -15.38
N LYS A 287 -21.38 43.31 -14.94
CA LYS A 287 -22.00 44.59 -15.38
C LYS A 287 -21.27 45.83 -14.85
N THR A 288 -20.62 45.80 -13.67
CA THR A 288 -19.83 46.94 -13.18
C THR A 288 -18.45 47.05 -13.83
N LYS A 289 -17.91 45.95 -14.38
CA LYS A 289 -16.70 45.98 -15.21
C LYS A 289 -16.98 46.37 -16.68
N GLU A 290 -18.16 46.09 -17.21
CA GLU A 290 -18.58 46.61 -18.52
C GLU A 290 -18.99 48.10 -18.48
N LYS A 291 -19.44 48.64 -17.34
CA LYS A 291 -19.81 50.08 -17.22
C LYS A 291 -18.67 51.05 -16.93
N LEU A 292 -17.43 50.57 -16.75
CA LEU A 292 -16.24 51.42 -16.67
C LEU A 292 -15.53 51.56 -18.04
N ASP A 293 -16.04 50.89 -19.07
CA ASP A 293 -15.49 50.88 -20.43
C ASP A 293 -16.43 51.55 -21.46
N ASP A 294 -17.55 52.13 -21.02
CA ASP A 294 -18.60 52.68 -21.92
C ASP A 294 -19.04 54.11 -21.51
N SER A 295 -18.06 54.95 -21.17
CA SER A 295 -18.27 56.40 -21.01
C SER A 295 -17.04 57.22 -21.37
N ILE A 296 -16.66 57.22 -22.65
CA ILE A 296 -15.96 58.37 -23.26
C ILE A 296 -16.55 58.61 -24.66
N GLY A 297 -17.47 59.57 -24.76
CA GLY A 297 -17.66 60.40 -25.93
C GLY A 297 -16.87 61.71 -25.76
N PRO A 298 -16.35 62.31 -26.85
CA PRO A 298 -15.11 63.09 -26.85
C PRO A 298 -15.32 64.56 -26.46
N VAL A 299 -14.25 65.23 -26.02
CA VAL A 299 -13.76 66.53 -26.54
C VAL A 299 -12.55 67.02 -25.72
N ALA A 300 -11.42 67.08 -26.45
CA ALA A 300 -10.31 68.04 -26.45
C ALA A 300 -9.35 68.30 -25.25
N SER A 301 -8.06 68.28 -25.64
CA SER A 301 -6.89 69.01 -25.13
C SER A 301 -6.26 68.43 -23.85
N ASP A 302 -4.94 68.29 -23.67
CA ASP A 302 -3.73 68.43 -24.48
C ASP A 302 -2.58 67.98 -23.54
N ILE A 303 -1.35 67.80 -24.06
CA ILE A 303 -0.06 67.61 -23.33
C ILE A 303 0.42 66.15 -23.14
N GLU A 304 1.19 65.73 -24.15
CA GLU A 304 2.58 65.21 -24.17
C GLU A 304 3.17 64.22 -23.15
N GLU A 305 4.05 63.38 -23.73
CA GLU A 305 5.23 62.68 -23.16
C GLU A 305 4.98 61.48 -22.21
N ASP A 306 5.67 60.34 -22.27
CA ASP A 306 6.75 59.84 -23.12
C ASP A 306 6.93 58.33 -22.81
N LEU A 307 7.51 57.60 -23.77
CA LEU A 307 8.31 56.37 -23.64
C LEU A 307 7.85 55.12 -22.84
N ALA A 308 7.84 54.02 -23.60
CA ALA A 308 8.41 52.70 -23.28
C ALA A 308 7.61 51.79 -22.32
N ASP A 309 7.64 50.46 -22.42
CA ASP A 309 7.91 49.47 -23.47
C ASP A 309 7.50 48.13 -22.79
N SER A 310 7.01 47.19 -23.60
CA SER A 310 7.02 45.73 -23.36
C SER A 310 6.72 45.16 -21.95
N SER A 311 5.49 44.66 -21.71
CA SER A 311 5.23 43.52 -20.78
C SER A 311 3.74 43.13 -20.62
N LYS A 312 2.85 43.43 -21.58
CA LYS A 312 1.39 43.30 -21.37
C LYS A 312 0.71 42.09 -22.02
N GLU A 313 1.44 41.01 -22.26
CA GLU A 313 0.84 39.75 -22.75
C GLU A 313 0.80 38.60 -21.72
N ASN A 314 1.57 38.65 -20.63
CA ASN A 314 1.64 37.55 -19.66
C ASN A 314 0.78 37.73 -18.38
N LEU A 315 0.07 38.85 -18.21
CA LEU A 315 -0.67 39.13 -16.95
C LEU A 315 -2.18 38.83 -17.03
N SER A 316 -2.78 38.89 -18.22
CA SER A 316 -4.24 38.66 -18.39
C SER A 316 -4.61 37.17 -18.45
N GLU A 317 -3.71 36.31 -18.93
CA GLU A 317 -3.95 34.87 -19.06
C GLU A 317 -3.86 34.15 -17.69
N LEU A 318 -2.98 34.63 -16.80
CA LEU A 318 -2.86 34.13 -15.42
C LEU A 318 -4.15 34.37 -14.59
N SER A 319 -4.93 35.42 -14.87
CA SER A 319 -6.18 35.70 -14.16
C SER A 319 -7.33 34.80 -14.62
N CYS A 320 -7.42 34.46 -15.91
CA CYS A 320 -8.50 33.63 -16.43
C CYS A 320 -8.26 32.16 -16.12
N GLU A 321 -7.02 31.67 -16.26
CA GLU A 321 -6.71 30.28 -15.95
C GLU A 321 -6.79 30.00 -14.43
N ALA A 322 -6.38 30.96 -13.58
CA ALA A 322 -6.56 30.84 -12.13
C ALA A 322 -8.04 30.82 -11.71
N VAL A 323 -8.89 31.63 -12.34
CA VAL A 323 -10.34 31.62 -12.06
C VAL A 323 -11.00 30.35 -12.59
N ARG A 324 -10.55 29.83 -13.74
CA ARG A 324 -11.01 28.56 -14.30
C ARG A 324 -10.64 27.39 -13.39
N GLU A 325 -9.39 27.34 -12.91
CA GLU A 325 -8.94 26.33 -11.95
C GLU A 325 -9.66 26.46 -10.59
N GLN A 326 -9.96 27.68 -10.15
CA GLN A 326 -10.75 27.91 -8.94
C GLN A 326 -12.21 27.42 -9.10
N LEU A 327 -12.79 27.59 -10.29
CA LEU A 327 -14.13 27.07 -10.62
C LEU A 327 -14.12 25.54 -10.71
N VAL A 328 -13.13 24.96 -11.39
CA VAL A 328 -13.00 23.50 -11.55
C VAL A 328 -12.74 22.83 -10.20
N SER A 329 -11.89 23.40 -9.35
CA SER A 329 -11.63 22.89 -8.00
C SER A 329 -12.87 22.99 -7.10
N SER A 330 -13.64 24.08 -7.19
CA SER A 330 -14.90 24.25 -6.48
C SER A 330 -15.95 23.21 -6.92
N ILE A 331 -16.15 23.01 -8.23
CA ILE A 331 -17.06 21.99 -8.77
C ILE A 331 -16.63 20.58 -8.32
N ARG A 332 -15.33 20.27 -8.39
CA ARG A 332 -14.79 18.98 -7.92
C ARG A 332 -14.97 18.79 -6.42
N GLN A 333 -14.89 19.86 -5.61
CA GLN A 333 -15.15 19.78 -4.18
C GLN A 333 -16.63 19.54 -3.89
N GLN A 334 -17.53 20.25 -4.56
CA GLN A 334 -18.98 20.04 -4.43
C GLN A 334 -19.40 18.64 -4.89
N TRP A 335 -18.81 18.13 -5.97
CA TRP A 335 -19.03 16.77 -6.45
C TRP A 335 -18.60 15.72 -5.42
N ARG A 336 -17.47 15.91 -4.74
CA ARG A 336 -17.01 15.01 -3.67
C ARG A 336 -17.96 15.01 -2.46
N ILE A 337 -18.47 16.17 -2.07
CA ILE A 337 -19.43 16.28 -0.96
C ILE A 337 -20.75 15.59 -1.33
N LEU A 338 -21.27 15.84 -2.54
CA LEU A 338 -22.48 15.19 -3.04
C LEU A 338 -22.31 13.68 -3.14
N LYS A 339 -21.18 13.20 -3.67
CA LYS A 339 -20.87 11.78 -3.76
C LYS A 339 -20.83 11.12 -2.37
N SER A 340 -20.18 11.76 -1.39
CA SER A 340 -20.17 11.27 -0.01
C SER A 340 -21.56 11.26 0.62
N HIS A 341 -22.40 12.26 0.34
CA HIS A 341 -23.79 12.26 0.80
C HIS A 341 -24.64 11.18 0.12
N MET A 342 -24.42 10.92 -1.17
CA MET A 342 -25.10 9.86 -1.91
C MET A 342 -24.67 8.46 -1.42
N GLU A 343 -23.38 8.24 -1.18
CA GLU A 343 -22.88 7.00 -0.56
C GLU A 343 -23.44 6.82 0.86
N LYS A 344 -23.61 7.90 1.64
CA LYS A 344 -24.27 7.83 2.95
C LYS A 344 -25.77 7.53 2.86
N LEU A 345 -26.45 7.94 1.79
CA LEU A 345 -27.84 7.62 1.51
C LEU A 345 -27.99 6.17 1.04
N ASP A 346 -27.09 5.69 0.19
CA ASP A 346 -27.04 4.32 -0.31
C ASP A 346 -26.77 3.33 0.84
N ASN A 347 -25.86 3.67 1.75
CA ASN A 347 -25.60 2.89 2.96
C ASN A 347 -26.75 2.94 4.00
N GLN A 348 -27.68 3.90 3.89
CA GLN A 348 -28.88 4.01 4.75
C GLN A 348 -30.14 3.45 4.09
N ALA A 349 -30.12 3.23 2.77
CA ALA A 349 -31.17 2.59 2.01
C ALA A 349 -30.82 1.12 1.80
N THR A 350 -30.91 0.32 2.85
CA THR A 350 -31.15 -1.11 2.68
C THR A 350 -32.65 -1.38 2.70
N PRO A 351 -33.30 -1.56 1.54
CA PRO A 351 -34.38 -2.49 1.42
C PRO A 351 -33.80 -3.80 0.87
N ASP A 352 -33.91 -4.83 1.69
CA ASP A 352 -33.88 -6.22 1.28
C ASP A 352 -35.03 -6.44 0.28
N GLU A 353 -34.71 -6.70 -0.99
CA GLU A 353 -35.33 -7.70 -1.90
C GLU A 353 -35.02 -7.38 -3.38
N ASN A 354 -34.19 -8.25 -3.98
CA ASN A 354 -34.08 -8.60 -5.39
C ASN A 354 -34.89 -7.82 -6.45
N GLY A 355 -34.17 -7.19 -7.38
CA GLY A 355 -34.64 -7.03 -8.76
C GLY A 355 -34.08 -5.81 -9.49
N MET A 356 -33.26 -6.04 -10.52
CA MET A 356 -32.95 -5.08 -11.60
C MET A 356 -31.81 -4.05 -11.39
N ILE A 357 -30.65 -4.47 -10.85
CA ILE A 357 -29.38 -3.80 -11.22
C ILE A 357 -28.73 -4.58 -12.37
N ALA A 358 -28.93 -4.01 -13.56
CA ALA A 358 -28.07 -4.03 -14.75
C ALA A 358 -27.60 -5.38 -15.35
N ARG A 359 -28.48 -6.01 -16.12
CA ARG A 359 -28.10 -7.06 -17.10
C ARG A 359 -26.99 -6.59 -18.07
N GLY A 360 -26.99 -5.32 -18.45
CA GLY A 360 -26.00 -4.71 -19.33
C GLY A 360 -24.63 -4.51 -18.68
N ASP A 361 -24.58 -4.14 -17.40
CA ASP A 361 -23.30 -3.99 -16.68
C ASP A 361 -22.66 -5.36 -16.45
N HIS A 362 -23.46 -6.39 -16.17
CA HIS A 362 -22.97 -7.75 -16.04
C HIS A 362 -22.49 -8.32 -17.39
N GLU A 363 -23.17 -8.05 -18.50
CA GLU A 363 -22.69 -8.42 -19.85
C GLU A 363 -21.39 -7.69 -20.22
N GLN A 364 -21.26 -6.41 -19.85
CA GLN A 364 -20.04 -5.65 -20.08
C GLN A 364 -18.87 -6.13 -19.21
N GLU A 365 -19.14 -6.47 -17.95
CA GLU A 365 -18.16 -7.06 -17.03
C GLU A 365 -17.72 -8.45 -17.50
N LEU A 366 -18.65 -9.29 -17.96
CA LEU A 366 -18.35 -10.57 -18.59
C LEU A 366 -17.49 -10.39 -19.85
N GLY A 367 -17.78 -9.38 -20.68
CA GLY A 367 -16.96 -9.05 -21.85
C GLY A 367 -15.53 -8.63 -21.49
N LYS A 368 -15.36 -7.83 -20.43
CA LYS A 368 -14.04 -7.44 -19.90
C LYS A 368 -13.27 -8.65 -19.36
N LEU A 369 -13.91 -9.48 -18.55
CA LEU A 369 -13.34 -10.71 -18.01
C LEU A 369 -12.91 -11.69 -19.12
N ILE A 370 -13.71 -11.85 -20.18
CA ILE A 370 -13.34 -12.69 -21.33
C ILE A 370 -12.07 -12.16 -22.02
N ASN A 371 -11.97 -10.85 -22.22
CA ASN A 371 -10.78 -10.23 -22.81
C ASN A 371 -9.55 -10.36 -21.91
N GLU A 372 -9.69 -10.17 -20.60
CA GLU A 372 -8.61 -10.36 -19.62
C GLU A 372 -8.14 -11.82 -19.58
N ILE A 373 -9.06 -12.78 -19.62
CA ILE A 373 -8.72 -14.21 -19.71
C ILE A 373 -7.96 -14.50 -21.01
N GLN A 374 -8.34 -13.88 -22.13
CA GLN A 374 -7.65 -14.06 -23.40
C GLN A 374 -6.23 -13.47 -23.37
N GLN A 375 -6.05 -12.28 -22.79
CA GLN A 375 -4.73 -11.66 -22.60
C GLN A 375 -3.84 -12.48 -21.66
N CYS A 376 -4.40 -12.99 -20.56
CA CYS A 376 -3.70 -13.90 -19.66
C CYS A 376 -3.24 -15.17 -20.40
N LYS A 377 -4.10 -15.75 -21.25
CA LYS A 377 -3.71 -16.92 -22.06
C LYS A 377 -2.56 -16.62 -23.02
N GLU A 378 -2.58 -15.47 -23.69
CA GLU A 378 -1.49 -15.04 -24.59
C GLU A 378 -0.19 -14.86 -23.81
N THR A 379 -0.27 -14.21 -22.64
CA THR A 379 0.88 -13.98 -21.75
C THR A 379 1.47 -15.30 -21.26
N ILE A 380 0.63 -16.25 -20.85
CA ILE A 380 1.05 -17.58 -20.43
C ILE A 380 1.76 -18.31 -21.59
N LYS A 381 1.24 -18.23 -22.82
CA LYS A 381 1.91 -18.84 -23.99
C LYS A 381 3.29 -18.23 -24.23
N ILE A 382 3.41 -16.90 -24.17
CA ILE A 382 4.68 -16.19 -24.37
C ILE A 382 5.67 -16.55 -23.25
N GLN A 383 5.21 -16.57 -21.99
CA GLN A 383 6.03 -16.99 -20.85
C GLN A 383 6.51 -18.45 -21.00
N GLN A 384 5.64 -19.36 -21.44
CA GLN A 384 6.00 -20.75 -21.70
C GLN A 384 7.02 -20.88 -22.85
N GLN A 385 6.92 -20.04 -23.87
CA GLN A 385 7.88 -20.02 -24.97
C GLN A 385 9.25 -19.47 -24.54
N LEU A 386 9.27 -18.38 -23.76
CA LEU A 386 10.49 -17.82 -23.17
C LEU A 386 11.17 -18.82 -22.23
N LEU A 387 10.39 -19.52 -21.40
CA LEU A 387 10.89 -20.55 -20.51
C LEU A 387 11.56 -21.69 -21.29
N LYS A 388 10.90 -22.19 -22.35
CA LYS A 388 11.47 -23.21 -23.25
C LYS A 388 12.75 -22.71 -23.93
N GLN A 389 12.82 -21.44 -24.29
CA GLN A 389 14.00 -20.84 -24.89
C GLN A 389 15.16 -20.74 -23.89
N GLN A 390 14.89 -20.41 -22.63
CA GLN A 390 15.92 -20.39 -21.57
C GLN A 390 16.54 -21.77 -21.29
N PHE A 391 15.78 -22.85 -21.43
CA PHE A 391 16.30 -24.23 -21.29
C PHE A 391 17.03 -24.74 -22.55
N SER A 392 16.99 -24.01 -23.66
CA SER A 392 17.67 -24.39 -24.92
C SER A 392 19.06 -23.77 -25.09
N VAL A 393 19.46 -22.83 -24.22
CA VAL A 393 20.78 -22.20 -24.24
C VAL A 393 21.74 -23.03 -23.39
N PRO A 394 22.90 -23.48 -23.91
CA PRO A 394 23.92 -24.15 -23.10
C PRO A 394 24.41 -23.18 -22.02
N ARG A 395 24.20 -23.51 -20.74
CA ARG A 395 24.68 -22.73 -19.59
C ARG A 395 25.86 -23.42 -18.92
N ASP A 396 26.74 -22.61 -18.33
CA ASP A 396 27.85 -23.07 -17.48
C ASP A 396 27.36 -23.97 -16.33
N ASP A 397 28.06 -25.09 -16.13
CA ASP A 397 27.70 -26.17 -15.21
C ASP A 397 27.47 -25.72 -13.76
N THR A 398 28.15 -24.65 -13.32
CA THR A 398 28.02 -24.07 -11.98
C THR A 398 26.71 -23.30 -11.78
N SER A 399 26.21 -22.60 -12.80
CA SER A 399 24.91 -21.92 -12.73
C SER A 399 23.76 -22.92 -12.78
N THR A 400 23.95 -24.05 -13.47
CA THR A 400 22.96 -25.13 -13.56
C THR A 400 22.84 -25.87 -12.23
N LEU A 401 23.96 -26.18 -11.57
CA LEU A 401 23.97 -26.85 -10.27
C LEU A 401 23.27 -26.01 -9.18
N LEU A 402 23.55 -24.70 -9.11
CA LEU A 402 22.92 -23.80 -8.14
C LEU A 402 21.41 -23.68 -8.39
N GLN A 403 20.98 -23.56 -9.64
CA GLN A 403 19.56 -23.52 -10.00
C GLN A 403 18.86 -24.84 -9.64
N ASP A 404 19.51 -25.98 -9.87
CA ASP A 404 18.99 -27.30 -9.50
C ASP A 404 18.90 -27.48 -7.98
N CYS A 405 19.84 -26.93 -7.20
CA CYS A 405 19.76 -26.93 -5.73
C CYS A 405 18.55 -26.12 -5.22
N TYR A 406 18.30 -24.93 -5.75
CA TYR A 406 17.13 -24.12 -5.36
C TYR A 406 15.81 -24.78 -5.77
N LEU A 407 15.75 -25.39 -6.96
CA LEU A 407 14.57 -26.13 -7.41
C LEU A 407 14.30 -27.38 -6.57
N LEU A 408 15.33 -28.02 -6.04
CA LEU A 408 15.20 -29.18 -5.16
C LEU A 408 14.61 -28.78 -3.79
N GLU A 409 15.10 -27.69 -3.20
CA GLU A 409 14.58 -27.17 -1.93
C GLU A 409 13.11 -26.75 -2.05
N ASP A 410 12.75 -26.04 -3.13
CA ASP A 410 11.36 -25.66 -3.40
C ASP A 410 10.46 -26.89 -3.62
N LYS A 411 10.97 -27.94 -4.28
CA LYS A 411 10.24 -29.20 -4.48
C LYS A 411 10.02 -29.94 -3.17
N GLU A 412 11.02 -29.99 -2.30
CA GLU A 412 10.90 -30.61 -0.97
C GLU A 412 9.90 -29.84 -0.09
N ARG A 413 9.99 -28.50 -0.06
CA ARG A 413 9.02 -27.65 0.65
C ARG A 413 7.60 -27.87 0.15
N LEU A 414 7.40 -27.90 -1.17
CA LEU A 414 6.07 -28.13 -1.75
C LEU A 414 5.54 -29.54 -1.43
N GLN A 415 6.43 -30.53 -1.35
CA GLN A 415 6.06 -31.89 -0.97
C GLN A 415 5.62 -31.97 0.51
N GLU A 416 6.23 -31.18 1.39
CA GLU A 416 5.82 -31.05 2.79
C GLU A 416 4.47 -30.34 2.93
N GLU A 417 4.26 -29.23 2.23
CA GLU A 417 2.98 -28.52 2.19
C GLU A 417 1.87 -29.43 1.63
N TRP A 418 2.18 -30.22 0.59
CA TRP A 418 1.23 -31.17 0.02
C TRP A 418 0.86 -32.29 1.00
N LYS A 419 1.83 -32.81 1.78
CA LYS A 419 1.55 -33.77 2.86
C LYS A 419 0.62 -33.16 3.91
N LEU A 420 0.91 -31.93 4.35
CA LEU A 420 0.10 -31.21 5.34
C LEU A 420 -1.33 -30.98 4.83
N PHE A 421 -1.47 -30.55 3.57
CA PHE A 421 -2.77 -30.37 2.93
C PHE A 421 -3.56 -31.68 2.85
N ASN A 422 -2.90 -32.79 2.50
CA ASN A 422 -3.54 -34.08 2.41
C ASN A 422 -3.98 -34.60 3.79
N GLU A 423 -3.22 -34.30 4.85
CA GLU A 423 -3.57 -34.60 6.23
C GLU A 423 -4.77 -33.78 6.71
N GLN A 424 -4.81 -32.48 6.38
CA GLN A 424 -5.97 -31.63 6.63
C GLN A 424 -7.21 -32.17 5.90
N LYS A 425 -7.07 -32.58 4.63
CA LYS A 425 -8.16 -33.19 3.86
C LYS A 425 -8.71 -34.45 4.55
N LYS A 426 -7.83 -35.33 5.04
CA LYS A 426 -8.24 -36.52 5.81
C LYS A 426 -8.99 -36.15 7.09
N ASN A 427 -8.54 -35.10 7.80
CA ASN A 427 -9.21 -34.62 9.00
C ASN A 427 -10.61 -34.07 8.69
N PHE A 428 -10.76 -33.25 7.65
CA PHE A 428 -12.08 -32.77 7.22
C PHE A 428 -13.00 -33.91 6.81
N GLU A 429 -12.50 -34.95 6.14
CA GLU A 429 -13.31 -36.13 5.82
C GLU A 429 -13.77 -36.88 7.07
N LYS A 430 -12.91 -36.99 8.09
CA LYS A 430 -13.24 -37.62 9.38
C LYS A 430 -14.28 -36.80 10.14
N GLU A 431 -14.10 -35.48 10.22
CA GLU A 431 -15.10 -34.58 10.81
C GLU A 431 -16.43 -34.67 10.08
N ARG A 432 -16.42 -34.66 8.74
CA ARG A 432 -17.64 -34.82 7.93
C ARG A 432 -18.37 -36.13 8.24
N ARG A 433 -17.64 -37.24 8.41
CA ARG A 433 -18.24 -38.52 8.83
C ARG A 433 -18.84 -38.42 10.24
N ASN A 434 -18.12 -37.81 11.19
CA ASN A 434 -18.61 -37.62 12.56
C ASN A 434 -19.88 -36.76 12.61
N PHE A 435 -19.92 -35.65 11.84
CA PHE A 435 -21.11 -34.80 11.74
C PHE A 435 -22.29 -35.54 11.11
N THR A 436 -22.03 -36.34 10.08
CA THR A 436 -23.07 -37.16 9.44
C THR A 436 -23.62 -38.20 10.42
N GLU A 437 -22.75 -38.88 11.16
CA GLU A 437 -23.16 -39.87 12.17
C GLU A 437 -23.92 -39.22 13.33
N ALA A 438 -23.49 -38.05 13.80
CA ALA A 438 -24.20 -37.28 14.83
C ALA A 438 -25.59 -36.86 14.35
N ALA A 439 -25.73 -36.44 13.09
CA ALA A 439 -27.03 -36.10 12.51
C ALA A 439 -27.96 -37.32 12.41
N ILE A 440 -27.44 -38.50 12.04
CA ILE A 440 -28.21 -39.76 12.03
C ILE A 440 -28.66 -40.13 13.44
N ARG A 441 -27.76 -40.05 14.44
CA ARG A 441 -28.10 -40.33 15.84
C ARG A 441 -29.19 -39.39 16.36
N LEU A 442 -29.06 -38.09 16.08
CA LEU A 442 -30.08 -37.10 16.43
C LEU A 442 -31.42 -37.39 15.75
N GLY A 443 -31.40 -37.88 14.50
CA GLY A 443 -32.58 -38.36 13.79
C GLY A 443 -33.28 -39.51 14.52
N HIS A 444 -32.52 -40.54 14.93
CA HIS A 444 -33.05 -41.66 15.70
C HIS A 444 -33.62 -41.22 17.06
N GLU A 445 -32.95 -40.31 17.77
CA GLU A 445 -33.43 -39.76 19.04
C GLU A 445 -34.74 -38.97 18.85
N GLN A 446 -34.83 -38.15 17.80
CA GLN A 446 -36.07 -37.44 17.48
C GLN A 446 -37.21 -38.39 17.11
N ASP A 447 -36.94 -39.44 16.35
CA ASP A 447 -37.94 -40.44 15.99
C ASP A 447 -38.38 -41.26 17.22
N HIS A 448 -37.45 -41.60 18.10
CA HIS A 448 -37.75 -42.23 19.38
C HIS A 448 -38.62 -41.32 20.28
N CYS A 449 -38.27 -40.04 20.42
CA CYS A 449 -39.07 -39.05 21.14
C CYS A 449 -40.47 -38.86 20.54
N ARG A 450 -40.58 -38.85 19.20
CA ARG A 450 -41.87 -38.78 18.48
C ARG A 450 -42.70 -40.03 18.72
N LEU A 451 -42.09 -41.21 18.69
CA LEU A 451 -42.79 -42.47 18.95
C LEU A 451 -43.27 -42.53 20.41
N HIS A 452 -42.44 -42.12 21.36
CA HIS A 452 -42.79 -42.05 22.77
C HIS A 452 -43.90 -41.02 23.05
N SER A 453 -43.94 -39.90 22.33
CA SER A 453 -45.06 -38.95 22.38
C SER A 453 -46.33 -39.57 21.82
N ARG A 454 -46.26 -40.29 20.69
CA ARG A 454 -47.42 -40.98 20.09
C ARG A 454 -47.95 -42.13 20.94
N THR A 455 -47.11 -42.83 21.69
CA THR A 455 -47.56 -43.87 22.63
C THR A 455 -48.18 -43.24 23.87
N HIS A 456 -47.59 -42.16 24.40
CA HIS A 456 -48.17 -41.38 25.49
C HIS A 456 -49.56 -40.82 25.11
N ASP A 457 -49.71 -40.24 23.91
CA ASP A 457 -51.00 -39.75 23.41
C ASP A 457 -52.03 -40.88 23.22
N ARG A 458 -51.58 -42.08 22.82
CA ARG A 458 -52.45 -43.29 22.76
C ARG A 458 -52.88 -43.76 24.15
N HIS A 459 -52.00 -43.72 25.14
CA HIS A 459 -52.33 -44.05 26.53
C HIS A 459 -53.31 -43.04 27.14
N LEU A 460 -53.17 -41.75 26.81
CA LEU A 460 -54.14 -40.72 27.18
C LEU A 460 -55.50 -40.95 26.52
N ALA A 461 -55.53 -41.35 25.25
CA ALA A 461 -56.78 -41.66 24.54
C ALA A 461 -57.49 -42.94 25.07
N SER A 462 -56.73 -43.92 25.57
CA SER A 462 -57.25 -45.17 26.14
C SER A 462 -57.73 -45.04 27.59
N SER A 463 -57.27 -44.03 28.34
CA SER A 463 -57.62 -43.84 29.76
C SER A 463 -58.94 -43.10 30.01
N GLY A 464 -59.71 -42.75 28.97
CA GLY A 464 -61.07 -42.24 29.14
C GLY A 464 -61.19 -40.91 29.90
N ASP A 465 -60.13 -40.11 30.00
CA ASP A 465 -60.18 -38.81 30.66
C ASP A 465 -60.50 -37.71 29.64
N HIS A 466 -61.77 -37.28 29.63
CA HIS A 466 -62.20 -36.08 28.93
C HIS A 466 -61.71 -34.83 29.67
N TYR A 467 -60.58 -34.28 29.24
CA TYR A 467 -60.24 -32.88 29.48
C TYR A 467 -60.04 -32.11 28.18
N GLN A 468 -60.66 -30.94 28.16
CA GLN A 468 -60.87 -30.09 27.00
C GLN A 468 -59.56 -29.66 26.32
N ARG A 469 -59.62 -29.75 24.99
CA ARG A 469 -58.64 -29.30 24.00
C ARG A 469 -58.24 -27.83 24.21
N PRO A 470 -56.95 -27.50 24.40
CA PRO A 470 -56.47 -26.14 24.18
C PRO A 470 -56.48 -25.83 22.68
N ARG A 471 -56.93 -24.62 22.32
CA ARG A 471 -56.96 -24.11 20.95
C ARG A 471 -55.58 -24.18 20.30
N LYS A 472 -55.57 -24.53 19.01
CA LYS A 472 -54.41 -24.48 18.10
C LYS A 472 -53.73 -23.11 18.20
N THR A 473 -52.55 -23.05 18.80
CA THR A 473 -51.56 -22.03 18.47
C THR A 473 -50.78 -22.54 17.26
N LEU A 474 -50.77 -21.72 16.20
CA LEU A 474 -49.95 -21.89 15.00
C LEU A 474 -48.50 -22.24 15.40
N PRO A 475 -47.81 -23.13 14.66
CA PRO A 475 -46.38 -23.29 14.86
C PRO A 475 -45.70 -21.99 14.45
N ILE A 476 -45.17 -21.27 15.43
CA ILE A 476 -44.11 -20.29 15.21
C ILE A 476 -42.95 -21.11 14.67
N THR A 477 -42.67 -20.95 13.38
CA THR A 477 -41.39 -21.33 12.78
C THR A 477 -40.26 -20.71 13.60
N PRO A 478 -39.32 -21.49 14.17
CA PRO A 478 -38.00 -20.96 14.37
C PRO A 478 -37.39 -20.87 12.97
N SER A 479 -37.33 -19.65 12.43
CA SER A 479 -36.40 -19.31 11.37
C SER A 479 -34.99 -19.59 11.89
N SER A 480 -34.53 -20.83 11.75
CA SER A 480 -33.14 -21.19 11.87
C SER A 480 -32.42 -20.69 10.62
N LYS A 481 -32.12 -19.39 10.61
CA LYS A 481 -30.93 -18.89 9.94
C LYS A 481 -29.84 -18.79 11.00
N HIS A 482 -29.41 -19.95 11.51
CA HIS A 482 -28.04 -20.07 12.01
C HIS A 482 -27.24 -20.79 10.94
N SER A 483 -26.63 -19.95 10.10
CA SER A 483 -25.35 -20.24 9.49
C SER A 483 -24.42 -20.86 10.54
N LEU A 484 -24.10 -22.14 10.38
CA LEU A 484 -22.89 -22.73 10.96
C LEU A 484 -21.69 -22.02 10.32
N THR A 485 -21.23 -20.95 10.96
CA THR A 485 -19.84 -20.47 10.85
C THR A 485 -19.32 -20.24 12.26
N GLN A 486 -19.31 -21.32 13.06
CA GLN A 486 -18.47 -21.36 14.24
C GLN A 486 -17.10 -21.87 13.79
N ARG A 487 -16.31 -20.97 13.21
CA ARG A 487 -14.86 -21.14 13.06
C ARG A 487 -14.29 -20.78 14.43
N GLU A 488 -14.15 -21.77 15.30
CA GLU A 488 -13.32 -21.61 16.49
C GLU A 488 -11.87 -21.45 16.02
N SER A 489 -11.40 -20.21 16.05
CA SER A 489 -9.99 -19.88 15.92
C SER A 489 -9.26 -20.46 17.12
N VAL A 490 -8.68 -21.66 16.93
CA VAL A 490 -7.66 -22.20 17.81
C VAL A 490 -6.51 -21.19 17.88
N ALA A 491 -6.20 -20.78 19.10
CA ALA A 491 -5.08 -19.92 19.41
C ALA A 491 -3.78 -20.52 18.89
N TRP A 492 -3.16 -19.86 17.92
CA TRP A 492 -1.74 -20.03 17.63
C TRP A 492 -0.98 -19.47 18.83
N ARG A 493 -0.50 -20.38 19.68
CA ARG A 493 0.53 -20.10 20.67
C ARG A 493 1.85 -20.38 19.98
N ASP A 494 2.74 -19.39 20.02
CA ASP A 494 4.12 -19.48 19.55
C ASP A 494 4.79 -20.76 20.06
N SER A 495 5.31 -21.55 19.12
CA SER A 495 6.43 -22.47 19.37
C SER A 495 7.60 -21.97 18.53
N SER A 496 8.34 -21.05 19.13
CA SER A 496 9.74 -20.82 18.79
C SER A 496 10.50 -22.10 19.15
N ILE A 497 10.96 -22.84 18.15
CA ILE A 497 12.01 -23.83 18.31
C ILE A 497 13.16 -23.39 17.42
N SER A 498 14.19 -22.85 18.07
CA SER A 498 15.52 -22.64 17.54
C SER A 498 16.22 -23.98 17.37
N PRO A 499 16.95 -24.25 16.26
CA PRO A 499 17.98 -25.26 16.24
C PRO A 499 19.34 -24.55 16.36
N ASN A 500 19.86 -24.48 17.57
CA ASN A 500 21.32 -24.49 17.78
C ASN A 500 21.63 -25.74 18.60
N GLY A 501 22.12 -26.74 17.89
CA GLY A 501 22.62 -28.00 18.40
C GLY A 501 23.63 -28.55 17.39
N THR A 502 24.79 -27.90 17.36
CA THR A 502 26.05 -28.50 16.90
C THR A 502 26.34 -29.74 17.74
N ASP A 503 26.38 -30.90 17.09
CA ASP A 503 27.25 -32.00 17.45
C ASP A 503 28.07 -32.35 16.20
N PHE A 504 29.39 -32.08 16.31
CA PHE A 504 30.53 -32.36 15.41
C PHE A 504 30.66 -31.61 14.07
#